data_AF-A0A6N7KT27-F1
#
_entry.id   AF-A0A6N7KT27-F1
#
_cell.length_a   1.000
_cell.length_b   1.000
_cell.length_c   1.000
_cell.angle_alpha   90.00
_cell.angle_beta   90.00
_cell.angle_gamma   90.00
#
_symmetry.space_group_name_H-M   'P 1'
#
loop_
_entity.id
_entity.type
_entity.pdbx_description
1 polymer ?
#
loop_
_entity_poly.entity_id
_entity_poly.type
_entity_poly.pdbx_seq_one_letter_code
_entity_poly.pdbx_strand_id
1 'polypeptide(L)'
;MPVNRNPTVRQRRLARTLKEMRVAAGMTIAQSARQLACAESKISRIEAAQSGIRIVDLRLLLDLYGVTDQATRSQLEDLSRDGRLRGWWDRYSDTLSPLYADYISLEADASDAYSVETFLIPGLLQTEDYTRAVVRAQIEDASVEQVERLTKVRLERRSVLKRQSPLRLWVVLSESVLKHQIGGRAVMREQLDYLVAMADRPNINIQVLPENSDVHAALFGPLVILSFPESTETDVVYVDGLLSTLYIEEPGEVFKYSNLFRRALAESLPRKESIALIERIAKGKHSDE
;
A
#
# COMPACT_ATOMS: atom_id res chain seq x y z
N MET A 1 -17.98 -6.50 -26.64
CA MET A 1 -18.45 -5.45 -25.72
C MET A 1 -17.26 -4.96 -24.94
N PRO A 2 -16.99 -3.65 -24.82
CA PRO A 2 -15.92 -3.21 -23.95
C PRO A 2 -16.37 -3.47 -22.52
N VAL A 3 -15.64 -4.34 -21.81
CA VAL A 3 -15.82 -4.55 -20.38
C VAL A 3 -15.53 -3.20 -19.74
N ASN A 4 -16.58 -2.56 -19.23
CA ASN A 4 -16.48 -1.30 -18.50
C ASN A 4 -15.87 -1.61 -17.13
N ARG A 5 -14.55 -1.87 -17.13
CA ARG A 5 -13.77 -2.06 -15.91
C ARG A 5 -13.60 -0.68 -15.30
N ASN A 6 -14.11 -0.50 -14.09
CA ASN A 6 -13.73 0.65 -13.27
C ASN A 6 -12.19 0.75 -13.29
N PRO A 7 -11.62 1.93 -13.55
CA PRO A 7 -10.17 2.06 -13.65
C PRO A 7 -9.51 1.68 -12.34
N THR A 8 -8.30 1.11 -12.42
CA THR A 8 -7.50 0.85 -11.20
C THR A 8 -7.03 2.17 -10.59
N VAL A 9 -6.62 2.16 -9.32
CA VAL A 9 -6.03 3.35 -8.67
C VAL A 9 -4.83 3.85 -9.46
N ARG A 10 -3.99 2.95 -9.99
CA ARG A 10 -2.84 3.32 -10.84
C ARG A 10 -3.24 4.05 -12.12
N GLN A 11 -4.29 3.58 -12.80
CA GLN A 11 -4.81 4.25 -13.99
C GLN A 11 -5.35 5.64 -13.66
N ARG A 12 -6.06 5.78 -12.53
CA ARG A 12 -6.54 7.09 -12.06
C ARG A 12 -5.40 8.03 -11.69
N ARG A 13 -4.34 7.51 -11.06
CA ARG A 13 -3.13 8.28 -10.74
C ARG A 13 -2.44 8.78 -12.01
N LEU A 14 -2.12 7.91 -12.96
CA LEU A 14 -1.53 8.33 -14.25
C LEU A 14 -2.38 9.39 -14.96
N ALA A 15 -3.70 9.17 -15.03
CA ALA A 15 -4.63 10.11 -15.66
C ALA A 15 -4.60 11.50 -14.99
N ARG A 16 -4.59 11.53 -13.66
CA ARG A 16 -4.51 12.77 -12.87
C ARG A 16 -3.19 13.48 -13.08
N THR A 17 -2.07 12.77 -12.98
CA THR A 17 -0.73 13.33 -13.17
C THR A 17 -0.57 13.91 -14.57
N LEU A 18 -1.04 13.23 -15.61
CA LEU A 18 -1.03 13.76 -16.99
C LEU A 18 -1.87 15.03 -17.13
N LYS A 19 -3.04 15.08 -16.49
CA LYS A 19 -3.90 16.27 -16.48
C LYS A 19 -3.21 17.45 -15.78
N GLU A 20 -2.59 17.22 -14.62
CA GLU A 20 -1.87 18.23 -13.87
C GLU A 20 -0.67 18.77 -14.65
N MET A 21 0.13 17.89 -15.26
CA MET A 21 1.24 18.26 -16.14
C MET A 21 0.77 19.11 -17.33
N ARG A 22 -0.35 18.73 -17.97
CA ARG A 22 -0.94 19.52 -19.05
C ARG A 22 -1.31 20.93 -18.61
N VAL A 23 -1.97 21.04 -17.45
CA VAL A 23 -2.41 22.33 -16.89
C VAL A 23 -1.20 23.18 -16.50
N ALA A 24 -0.17 22.58 -15.88
CA ALA A 24 1.07 23.26 -15.53
C ALA A 24 1.84 23.75 -16.77
N ALA A 25 1.79 23.01 -17.87
CA ALA A 25 2.33 23.42 -19.17
C ALA A 25 1.47 24.49 -19.90
N GLY A 26 0.35 24.92 -19.32
CA GLY A 26 -0.56 25.91 -19.91
C GLY A 26 -1.30 25.41 -21.16
N MET A 27 -1.37 24.09 -21.36
CA MET A 27 -1.92 23.51 -22.58
C MET A 27 -3.40 23.13 -22.42
N THR A 28 -4.17 23.30 -23.48
CA THR A 28 -5.55 22.81 -23.59
C THR A 28 -5.58 21.37 -24.12
N ILE A 29 -6.71 20.68 -23.90
CA ILE A 29 -7.00 19.37 -24.49
C ILE A 29 -6.87 19.43 -26.02
N ALA A 30 -7.42 20.48 -26.64
CA ALA A 30 -7.37 20.70 -28.09
C ALA A 30 -5.94 20.88 -28.64
N GLN A 31 -5.06 21.54 -27.90
CA GLN A 31 -3.65 21.67 -28.29
C GLN A 31 -2.92 20.33 -28.19
N SER A 32 -3.13 19.58 -27.10
CA SER A 32 -2.51 18.27 -26.89
C SER A 32 -2.98 17.26 -27.95
N ALA A 33 -4.29 17.24 -28.25
CA ALA A 33 -4.89 16.36 -29.25
C ALA A 33 -4.35 16.62 -30.67
N ARG A 34 -4.18 17.90 -31.04
CA ARG A 34 -3.58 18.29 -32.33
C ARG A 34 -2.15 17.78 -32.48
N GLN A 35 -1.33 17.91 -31.44
CA GLN A 35 0.07 17.45 -31.46
C GLN A 35 0.17 15.92 -31.54
N LEU A 36 -0.76 15.20 -30.92
CA LEU A 36 -0.85 13.73 -31.01
C LEU A 36 -1.60 13.22 -32.25
N ALA A 37 -2.02 14.12 -33.16
CA ALA A 37 -2.82 13.80 -34.33
C ALA A 37 -4.04 12.89 -34.00
N CYS A 38 -4.77 13.25 -32.94
CA CYS A 38 -5.90 12.47 -32.44
C CYS A 38 -7.10 13.34 -32.07
N ALA A 39 -8.25 12.70 -31.80
CA ALA A 39 -9.45 13.40 -31.34
C ALA A 39 -9.29 13.91 -29.89
N GLU A 40 -9.83 15.08 -29.58
CA GLU A 40 -9.89 15.64 -28.21
C GLU A 40 -10.52 14.68 -27.21
N SER A 41 -11.53 13.92 -27.65
CA SER A 41 -12.19 12.89 -26.85
C SER A 41 -11.26 11.74 -26.44
N LYS A 42 -10.12 11.54 -27.12
CA LYS A 42 -9.10 10.58 -26.69
C LYS A 42 -8.34 11.11 -25.48
N ILE A 43 -7.86 12.36 -25.54
CA ILE A 43 -7.13 13.01 -24.44
C ILE A 43 -8.03 13.13 -23.21
N SER A 44 -9.27 13.60 -23.39
CA SER A 44 -10.25 13.70 -22.30
C SER A 44 -10.50 12.35 -21.61
N ARG A 45 -10.65 11.25 -22.37
CA ARG A 45 -10.81 9.91 -21.81
C ARG A 45 -9.56 9.39 -21.09
N ILE A 46 -8.36 9.74 -21.56
CA ILE A 46 -7.11 9.40 -20.87
C ILE A 46 -7.05 10.12 -19.53
N GLU A 47 -7.29 11.43 -19.49
CA GLU A 47 -7.28 12.25 -18.27
C GLU A 47 -8.42 11.92 -17.30
N ALA A 48 -9.49 11.28 -17.78
CA ALA A 48 -10.58 10.76 -16.96
C ALA A 48 -10.38 9.29 -16.54
N ALA A 49 -9.22 8.69 -16.83
CA ALA A 49 -8.92 7.27 -16.61
C ALA A 49 -9.91 6.29 -17.29
N GLN A 50 -10.65 6.73 -18.31
CA GLN A 50 -11.59 5.92 -19.07
C GLN A 50 -10.91 5.15 -20.22
N SER A 51 -9.68 5.50 -20.55
CA SER A 51 -8.85 4.83 -21.56
C SER A 51 -7.40 4.82 -21.13
N GLY A 52 -6.74 3.68 -21.28
CA GLY A 52 -5.28 3.62 -21.19
C GLY A 52 -4.61 4.44 -22.30
N ILE A 53 -3.31 4.71 -22.12
CA ILE A 53 -2.47 5.42 -23.07
C ILE A 53 -1.40 4.46 -23.63
N ARG A 54 -1.11 4.56 -24.94
CA ARG A 54 0.01 3.80 -25.53
C ARG A 54 1.31 4.47 -25.12
N ILE A 55 2.36 3.68 -24.87
CA ILE A 55 3.66 4.22 -24.47
C ILE A 55 4.22 5.28 -25.44
N VAL A 56 3.98 5.11 -26.74
CA VAL A 56 4.39 6.09 -27.76
C VAL A 56 3.63 7.41 -27.59
N ASP A 57 2.32 7.35 -27.34
CA ASP A 57 1.50 8.54 -27.10
C ASP A 57 1.90 9.22 -25.77
N LEU A 58 2.23 8.43 -24.75
CA LEU A 58 2.68 8.94 -23.47
C LEU A 58 3.98 9.73 -23.61
N ARG A 59 5.01 9.15 -24.25
CA ARG A 59 6.30 9.82 -24.46
C ARG A 59 6.13 11.18 -25.15
N LEU A 60 5.28 11.23 -26.18
CA LEU A 60 4.95 12.47 -26.88
C LEU A 60 4.27 13.49 -25.96
N LEU A 61 3.32 13.08 -25.11
CA LEU A 61 2.73 14.00 -24.13
C LEU A 61 3.77 14.51 -23.13
N LEU A 62 4.68 13.66 -22.66
CA LEU A 62 5.75 14.07 -21.74
C LEU A 62 6.71 15.07 -22.39
N ASP A 63 7.06 14.88 -23.68
CA ASP A 63 7.80 15.88 -24.46
C ASP A 63 7.04 17.21 -24.54
N LEU A 64 5.75 17.15 -24.88
CA LEU A 64 4.89 18.34 -25.03
C LEU A 64 4.70 19.11 -23.73
N TYR A 65 4.60 18.40 -22.60
CA TYR A 65 4.45 19.00 -21.28
C TYR A 65 5.78 19.45 -20.67
N GLY A 66 6.90 19.27 -21.39
CA GLY A 66 8.22 19.72 -20.95
C GLY A 66 8.86 18.87 -19.85
N VAL A 67 8.46 17.61 -19.72
CA VAL A 67 9.01 16.69 -18.70
C VAL A 67 10.34 16.15 -19.18
N THR A 68 11.45 16.73 -18.71
CA THR A 68 12.81 16.34 -19.10
C THR A 68 13.48 15.36 -18.14
N ASP A 69 12.99 15.24 -16.90
CA ASP A 69 13.59 14.34 -15.91
C ASP A 69 13.37 12.87 -16.29
N GLN A 70 14.47 12.13 -16.45
CA GLN A 70 14.43 10.75 -16.94
C GLN A 70 13.84 9.78 -15.91
N ALA A 71 13.94 10.09 -14.60
CA ALA A 71 13.37 9.26 -13.55
C ALA A 71 11.84 9.36 -13.57
N THR A 72 11.29 10.58 -13.61
CA THR A 72 9.85 10.86 -13.76
C THR A 72 9.28 10.21 -15.02
N ARG A 73 9.98 10.33 -16.15
CA ARG A 73 9.54 9.70 -17.41
C ARG A 73 9.45 8.18 -17.28
N SER A 74 10.46 7.56 -16.67
CA SER A 74 10.48 6.11 -16.47
C SER A 74 9.34 5.65 -15.56
N GLN A 75 9.08 6.37 -14.47
CA GLN A 75 7.98 6.08 -13.55
C GLN A 75 6.60 6.16 -14.22
N LEU A 76 6.34 7.22 -14.99
CA LEU A 76 5.07 7.38 -15.71
C LEU A 76 4.87 6.33 -16.81
N GLU A 77 5.96 5.96 -17.49
CA GLU A 77 5.92 4.83 -18.42
C GLU A 77 5.53 3.55 -17.69
N ASP A 78 6.10 3.27 -16.52
CA ASP A 78 5.78 2.08 -15.74
C ASP A 78 4.32 2.08 -15.24
N LEU A 79 3.81 3.23 -14.80
CA LEU A 79 2.38 3.40 -14.48
C LEU A 79 1.47 3.13 -15.69
N SER A 80 1.90 3.52 -16.90
CA SER A 80 1.12 3.31 -18.13
C SER A 80 1.11 1.89 -18.65
N ARG A 81 2.17 1.13 -18.32
CA ARG A 81 2.30 -0.27 -18.74
C ARG A 81 1.32 -1.18 -17.99
N ASP A 82 0.70 -0.71 -16.91
CA ASP A 82 -0.14 -1.51 -16.00
C ASP A 82 -1.60 -1.73 -16.45
N GLY A 83 -1.90 -1.49 -17.73
CA GLY A 83 -3.02 -2.16 -18.38
C GLY A 83 -2.70 -3.59 -18.85
N ARG A 84 -1.41 -3.96 -18.94
CA ARG A 84 -0.95 -5.20 -19.60
C ARG A 84 0.31 -5.86 -19.02
N LEU A 85 1.10 -5.22 -18.14
CA LEU A 85 2.27 -5.87 -17.56
C LEU A 85 1.87 -6.82 -16.43
N ARG A 86 2.34 -8.07 -16.57
CA ARG A 86 2.08 -9.14 -15.63
C ARG A 86 2.98 -8.98 -14.41
N GLY A 87 2.48 -8.35 -13.36
CA GLY A 87 3.10 -8.45 -12.04
C GLY A 87 3.15 -9.91 -11.59
N TRP A 88 4.00 -10.24 -10.61
CA TRP A 88 4.07 -11.62 -10.11
C TRP A 88 2.71 -12.12 -9.58
N TRP A 89 1.88 -11.18 -9.09
CA TRP A 89 0.51 -11.41 -8.62
C TRP A 89 -0.46 -11.87 -9.71
N ASP A 90 -0.16 -11.63 -11.00
CA ASP A 90 -1.00 -12.12 -12.10
C ASP A 90 -1.04 -13.65 -12.16
N ARG A 91 0.00 -14.33 -11.66
CA ARG A 91 -0.01 -15.80 -11.51
C ARG A 91 -1.08 -16.29 -10.53
N TYR A 92 -1.62 -15.38 -9.72
CA TYR A 92 -2.64 -15.63 -8.70
C TYR A 92 -3.97 -14.95 -9.04
N SER A 93 -4.22 -14.59 -10.30
CA SER A 93 -5.45 -13.88 -10.71
C SER A 93 -6.75 -14.65 -10.44
N ASP A 94 -6.67 -15.97 -10.31
CA ASP A 94 -7.76 -16.87 -9.91
C ASP A 94 -8.03 -16.88 -8.40
N THR A 95 -7.08 -16.35 -7.61
CA THR A 95 -7.08 -16.38 -6.14
C THR A 95 -7.30 -14.99 -5.55
N LEU A 96 -6.77 -13.95 -6.20
CA LEU A 96 -6.81 -12.57 -5.71
C LEU A 96 -8.06 -11.86 -6.19
N SER A 97 -8.69 -11.12 -5.28
CA SER A 97 -9.67 -10.12 -5.69
C SER A 97 -8.97 -9.02 -6.51
N PRO A 98 -9.64 -8.42 -7.51
CA PRO A 98 -9.06 -7.31 -8.27
C PRO A 98 -8.58 -6.17 -7.36
N LEU A 99 -9.32 -5.86 -6.29
CA LEU A 99 -8.94 -4.82 -5.33
C LEU A 99 -7.66 -5.18 -4.56
N TYR A 100 -7.44 -6.44 -4.22
CA TYR A 100 -6.21 -6.83 -3.53
C TYR A 100 -5.01 -6.89 -4.48
N ALA A 101 -5.21 -7.29 -5.74
CA ALA A 101 -4.17 -7.18 -6.77
C ALA A 101 -3.77 -5.72 -7.00
N ASP A 102 -4.73 -4.79 -7.03
CA ASP A 102 -4.46 -3.35 -7.09
C ASP A 102 -3.64 -2.87 -5.90
N TYR A 103 -3.94 -3.34 -4.68
CA TYR A 103 -3.15 -3.00 -3.47
C TYR A 103 -1.70 -3.47 -3.62
N ILE A 104 -1.48 -4.72 -4.05
CA ILE A 104 -0.13 -5.27 -4.24
C ILE A 104 0.64 -4.47 -5.28
N SER A 105 -0.03 -4.05 -6.36
CA SER A 105 0.59 -3.22 -7.39
C SER A 105 0.98 -1.84 -6.85
N LEU A 106 0.14 -1.19 -6.03
CA LEU A 106 0.48 0.07 -5.37
C LEU A 106 1.62 -0.10 -4.36
N GLU A 107 1.62 -1.17 -3.57
CA GLU A 107 2.69 -1.51 -2.62
C GLU A 107 4.03 -1.73 -3.34
N ALA A 108 4.00 -2.30 -4.54
CA ALA A 108 5.18 -2.47 -5.38
C ALA A 108 5.72 -1.15 -5.95
N ASP A 109 4.90 -0.11 -6.07
CA ASP A 109 5.34 1.21 -6.55
C ASP A 109 5.76 2.17 -5.43
N ALA A 110 5.21 1.99 -4.23
CA ALA A 110 5.42 2.89 -3.12
C ALA A 110 6.89 2.98 -2.70
N SER A 111 7.38 4.18 -2.38
CA SER A 111 8.67 4.37 -1.71
C SER A 111 8.56 4.22 -0.20
N ASP A 112 7.39 4.55 0.34
CA ASP A 112 7.08 4.63 1.75
C ASP A 112 5.71 4.02 2.04
N ALA A 113 5.61 3.29 3.13
CA ALA A 113 4.33 2.78 3.65
C ALA A 113 4.21 3.10 5.13
N TYR A 114 3.10 3.73 5.50
CA TYR A 114 2.78 4.11 6.88
C TYR A 114 1.54 3.33 7.32
N SER A 115 1.70 2.41 8.25
CA SER A 115 0.64 1.51 8.70
C SER A 115 0.30 1.79 10.17
N VAL A 116 -1.00 1.86 10.47
CA VAL A 116 -1.53 1.74 11.83
C VAL A 116 -2.28 0.42 11.86
N GLU A 117 -1.90 -0.47 12.78
CA GLU A 117 -2.59 -1.74 12.96
C GLU A 117 -3.19 -1.87 14.35
N THR A 118 -4.47 -2.23 14.38
CA THR A 118 -5.26 -2.31 15.62
C THR A 118 -5.74 -3.72 15.93
N PHE A 119 -5.67 -4.64 14.94
CA PHE A 119 -6.18 -6.00 15.08
C PHE A 119 -5.16 -7.09 14.74
N LEU A 120 -4.34 -6.88 13.71
CA LEU A 120 -3.42 -7.88 13.16
C LEU A 120 -2.02 -7.29 12.98
N ILE A 121 -1.00 -8.15 12.96
CA ILE A 121 0.34 -7.72 12.55
C ILE A 121 0.32 -7.38 11.04
N PRO A 122 0.98 -6.32 10.55
CA PRO A 122 0.91 -5.94 9.13
C PRO A 122 1.42 -7.08 8.25
N GLY A 123 0.75 -7.33 7.10
CA GLY A 123 1.07 -8.47 6.23
C GLY A 123 2.55 -8.57 5.81
N LEU A 124 3.23 -7.43 5.62
CA LEU A 124 4.66 -7.38 5.29
C LEU A 124 5.58 -7.87 6.42
N LEU A 125 5.05 -7.93 7.65
CA LEU A 125 5.75 -8.37 8.85
C LEU A 125 5.18 -9.67 9.43
N GLN A 126 4.33 -10.40 8.71
CA GLN A 126 3.82 -11.70 9.17
C GLN A 126 4.81 -12.85 8.89
N THR A 127 4.94 -13.78 9.83
CA THR A 127 5.56 -15.09 9.62
C THR A 127 4.61 -15.99 8.82
N GLU A 128 5.13 -17.10 8.30
CA GLU A 128 4.31 -18.01 7.50
C GLU A 128 3.16 -18.63 8.33
N ASP A 129 3.46 -19.11 9.54
CA ASP A 129 2.45 -19.74 10.40
C ASP A 129 1.41 -18.74 10.90
N TYR A 130 1.83 -17.51 11.23
CA TYR A 130 0.88 -16.44 11.58
C TYR A 130 0.00 -16.08 10.38
N THR A 131 0.60 -15.98 9.19
CA THR A 131 -0.14 -15.72 7.94
C THR A 131 -1.21 -16.79 7.70
N ARG A 132 -0.83 -18.07 7.82
CA ARG A 132 -1.74 -19.21 7.65
C ARG A 132 -2.91 -19.15 8.64
N ALA A 133 -2.63 -18.80 9.90
CA ALA A 133 -3.64 -18.63 10.93
C ALA A 133 -4.59 -17.45 10.63
N VAL A 134 -4.07 -16.31 10.16
CA VAL A 134 -4.90 -15.17 9.76
C VAL A 134 -5.80 -15.51 8.58
N VAL A 135 -5.29 -16.17 7.54
CA VAL A 135 -6.10 -16.52 6.36
C VAL A 135 -7.25 -17.45 6.73
N ARG A 136 -6.99 -18.45 7.59
CA ARG A 136 -8.04 -19.35 8.11
C ARG A 136 -9.08 -18.61 8.96
N ALA A 137 -8.68 -17.57 9.69
CA ALA A 137 -9.59 -16.78 10.50
C ALA A 137 -10.44 -15.79 9.69
N GLN A 138 -9.93 -15.30 8.56
CA GLN A 138 -10.61 -14.30 7.72
C GLN A 138 -11.55 -14.91 6.67
N ILE A 139 -11.29 -16.14 6.22
CA ILE A 139 -12.05 -16.79 5.17
C ILE A 139 -12.70 -18.05 5.76
N GLU A 140 -14.00 -17.95 6.02
CA GLU A 140 -14.82 -19.09 6.42
C GLU A 140 -14.74 -20.19 5.35
N ASP A 141 -14.61 -21.44 5.78
CA ASP A 141 -14.53 -22.63 4.91
C ASP A 141 -13.38 -22.62 3.86
N ALA A 142 -12.32 -21.83 4.08
CA ALA A 142 -11.17 -21.82 3.19
C ALA A 142 -10.55 -23.23 3.03
N SER A 143 -10.41 -23.69 1.78
CA SER A 143 -9.73 -24.96 1.50
C SER A 143 -8.25 -24.88 1.87
N VAL A 144 -7.63 -26.03 2.16
CA VAL A 144 -6.19 -26.11 2.46
C VAL A 144 -5.37 -25.51 1.31
N GLU A 145 -5.75 -25.79 0.07
CA GLU A 145 -5.08 -25.23 -1.12
C GLU A 145 -5.21 -23.70 -1.19
N GLN A 146 -6.40 -23.16 -0.93
CA GLN A 146 -6.63 -21.71 -0.93
C GLN A 146 -5.79 -21.01 0.15
N VAL A 147 -5.71 -21.60 1.35
CA VAL A 147 -4.88 -21.09 2.45
C VAL A 147 -3.41 -21.06 2.04
N GLU A 148 -2.87 -22.14 1.47
CA GLU A 148 -1.47 -22.19 1.03
C GLU A 148 -1.17 -21.19 -0.10
N ARG A 149 -2.10 -21.02 -1.05
CA ARG A 149 -1.94 -20.05 -2.15
C ARG A 149 -1.91 -18.61 -1.62
N LEU A 150 -2.84 -18.23 -0.74
CA LEU A 150 -2.87 -16.88 -0.15
C LEU A 150 -1.66 -16.63 0.77
N THR A 151 -1.20 -17.67 1.47
CA THR A 151 0.02 -17.60 2.28
C THR A 151 1.23 -17.30 1.40
N LYS A 152 1.39 -18.01 0.28
CA LYS A 152 2.45 -17.74 -0.71
C LYS A 152 2.42 -16.32 -1.25
N VAL A 153 1.22 -15.81 -1.59
CA VAL A 153 1.06 -14.41 -2.05
C VAL A 153 1.58 -13.44 -0.99
N ARG A 154 1.17 -13.58 0.27
CA ARG A 154 1.63 -12.69 1.36
C ARG A 154 3.14 -12.81 1.61
N LEU A 155 3.73 -13.99 1.46
CA LEU A 155 5.17 -14.17 1.55
C LEU A 155 5.92 -13.52 0.37
N GLU A 156 5.42 -13.64 -0.87
CA GLU A 156 6.01 -13.00 -2.04
C GLU A 156 5.96 -11.46 -1.94
N ARG A 157 4.88 -10.89 -1.37
CA ARG A 157 4.75 -9.45 -1.11
C ARG A 157 5.91 -8.88 -0.29
N ARG A 158 6.48 -9.65 0.66
CA ARG A 158 7.60 -9.21 1.51
C ARG A 158 8.87 -8.85 0.72
N SER A 159 8.96 -9.23 -0.55
CA SER A 159 10.07 -8.87 -1.44
C SER A 159 10.29 -7.36 -1.57
N VAL A 160 9.24 -6.53 -1.43
CA VAL A 160 9.35 -5.06 -1.46
C VAL A 160 10.27 -4.50 -0.36
N LEU A 161 10.41 -5.22 0.77
CA LEU A 161 11.31 -4.85 1.88
C LEU A 161 12.79 -5.20 1.60
N LYS A 162 13.08 -5.91 0.51
CA LYS A 162 14.42 -6.45 0.19
C LYS A 162 14.94 -6.05 -1.20
N ARG A 163 14.14 -5.34 -2.01
CA ARG A 163 14.55 -4.84 -3.33
C ARG A 163 15.67 -3.80 -3.21
N GLN A 164 16.30 -3.45 -4.34
CA GLN A 164 17.44 -2.52 -4.40
C GLN A 164 17.15 -1.17 -3.73
N SER A 165 15.98 -0.60 -4.00
CA SER A 165 15.44 0.59 -3.30
C SER A 165 14.32 0.13 -2.36
N PRO A 166 14.62 -0.40 -1.17
CA PRO A 166 13.63 -1.08 -0.33
C PRO A 166 12.52 -0.12 0.09
N LEU A 167 11.29 -0.64 0.16
CA LEU A 167 10.16 0.09 0.77
C LEU A 167 10.54 0.48 2.20
N ARG A 168 10.40 1.77 2.52
CA ARG A 168 10.53 2.26 3.89
C ARG A 168 9.20 2.07 4.59
N LEU A 169 9.19 1.26 5.62
CA LEU A 169 7.98 0.85 6.34
C LEU A 169 7.99 1.48 7.73
N TRP A 170 6.93 2.22 8.05
CA TRP A 170 6.63 2.68 9.40
C TRP A 170 5.35 2.04 9.88
N VAL A 171 5.42 1.45 11.07
CA VAL A 171 4.30 0.72 11.66
C VAL A 171 4.06 1.24 13.07
N VAL A 172 2.81 1.64 13.32
CA VAL A 172 2.26 1.85 14.65
C VAL A 172 1.37 0.65 14.98
N LEU A 173 1.78 -0.15 15.95
CA LEU A 173 1.00 -1.28 16.45
C LEU A 173 0.26 -0.86 17.71
N SER A 174 -1.05 -1.02 17.76
CA SER A 174 -1.74 -1.03 19.05
C SER A 174 -1.18 -2.17 19.90
N GLU A 175 -0.87 -1.91 21.17
CA GLU A 175 -0.34 -2.93 22.09
C GLU A 175 -1.22 -4.19 22.14
N SER A 176 -2.55 -4.05 22.02
CA SER A 176 -3.50 -5.16 21.96
C SER A 176 -3.19 -6.18 20.86
N VAL A 177 -2.65 -5.75 19.71
CA VAL A 177 -2.28 -6.64 18.60
C VAL A 177 -1.22 -7.64 19.03
N LEU A 178 -0.33 -7.25 19.95
CA LEU A 178 0.73 -8.11 20.48
C LEU A 178 0.20 -9.19 21.43
N LYS A 179 -1.03 -9.02 21.94
CA LYS A 179 -1.67 -9.92 22.91
C LYS A 179 -2.66 -10.89 22.26
N HIS A 180 -3.16 -10.62 21.06
CA HIS A 180 -4.05 -11.51 20.32
C HIS A 180 -3.33 -12.82 19.91
N GLN A 181 -3.78 -13.96 20.45
CA GLN A 181 -3.16 -15.27 20.21
C GLN A 181 -3.60 -15.91 18.88
N ILE A 182 -3.42 -15.20 17.77
CA ILE A 182 -3.71 -15.73 16.43
C ILE A 182 -2.78 -16.91 16.14
N GLY A 183 -3.37 -18.08 15.82
CA GLY A 183 -2.62 -19.32 15.63
C GLY A 183 -2.12 -19.97 16.93
N GLY A 184 -2.49 -19.42 18.09
CA GLY A 184 -2.08 -19.91 19.41
C GLY A 184 -0.74 -19.33 19.89
N ARG A 185 -0.38 -19.67 21.13
CA ARG A 185 0.78 -19.09 21.84
C ARG A 185 2.12 -19.29 21.14
N ALA A 186 2.35 -20.47 20.56
CA ALA A 186 3.62 -20.79 19.90
C ALA A 186 3.81 -19.93 18.63
N VAL A 187 2.79 -19.86 17.78
CA VAL A 187 2.78 -19.03 16.56
C VAL A 187 2.95 -17.55 16.91
N MET A 188 2.24 -17.07 17.93
CA MET A 188 2.35 -15.67 18.33
C MET A 188 3.73 -15.33 18.91
N ARG A 189 4.35 -16.23 19.68
CA ARG A 189 5.74 -16.03 20.15
C ARG A 189 6.70 -15.90 18.97
N GLU A 190 6.66 -16.83 18.02
CA GLU A 190 7.51 -16.78 16.82
C GLU A 190 7.28 -15.46 16.04
N GLN A 191 6.01 -15.05 15.90
CA GLN A 191 5.67 -13.80 15.25
C GLN A 191 6.27 -12.57 15.95
N LEU A 192 6.24 -12.53 17.29
CA LEU A 192 6.83 -11.43 18.06
C LEU A 192 8.36 -11.43 17.97
N ASP A 193 9.00 -12.59 18.05
CA ASP A 193 10.45 -12.74 17.86
C ASP A 193 10.86 -12.26 16.45
N TYR A 194 10.05 -12.57 15.43
CA TYR A 194 10.25 -12.09 14.07
C TYR A 194 10.12 -10.56 13.96
N LEU A 195 9.18 -9.93 14.68
CA LEU A 195 9.08 -8.47 14.71
C LEU A 195 10.33 -7.81 15.28
N VAL A 196 10.86 -8.35 16.38
CA VAL A 196 12.11 -7.88 17.00
C VAL A 196 13.25 -7.97 15.98
N ALA A 197 13.41 -9.10 15.30
CA ALA A 197 14.43 -9.26 14.26
C ALA A 197 14.24 -8.32 13.06
N MET A 198 12.99 -7.99 12.67
CA MET A 198 12.75 -7.03 11.59
C MET A 198 13.03 -5.59 12.00
N ALA A 199 12.91 -5.27 13.29
CA ALA A 199 13.24 -3.94 13.81
C ALA A 199 14.73 -3.59 13.69
N ASP A 200 15.62 -4.55 13.42
CA ASP A 200 17.05 -4.26 13.16
C ASP A 200 17.31 -3.73 11.74
N ARG A 201 16.33 -3.82 10.84
CA ARG A 201 16.49 -3.34 9.46
C ARG A 201 16.34 -1.81 9.40
N PRO A 202 17.20 -1.11 8.63
CA PRO A 202 17.19 0.36 8.57
C PRO A 202 15.95 0.94 7.89
N ASN A 203 15.28 0.16 7.03
CA ASN A 203 14.07 0.57 6.33
C ASN A 203 12.78 0.18 7.07
N ILE A 204 12.87 -0.35 8.30
CA ILE A 204 11.70 -0.78 9.08
C ILE A 204 11.69 -0.07 10.44
N ASN A 205 10.61 0.65 10.69
CA ASN A 205 10.34 1.37 11.92
C ASN A 205 9.07 0.80 12.54
N ILE A 206 9.19 0.26 13.75
CA ILE A 206 8.08 -0.32 14.50
C ILE A 206 7.99 0.44 15.81
N GLN A 207 6.81 1.00 16.08
CA GLN A 207 6.47 1.60 17.35
C GLN A 207 5.16 1.01 17.87
N VAL A 208 5.04 0.94 19.19
CA VAL A 208 3.85 0.43 19.87
C VAL A 208 3.12 1.60 20.50
N LEU A 209 1.83 1.72 20.17
CA LEU A 209 0.90 2.62 20.82
C LEU A 209 0.37 1.94 22.10
N PRO A 210 0.74 2.44 23.30
CA PRO A 210 0.30 1.86 24.56
C PRO A 210 -1.22 1.90 24.74
N GLU A 211 -1.77 0.96 25.53
CA GLU A 211 -3.20 0.93 25.85
C GLU A 211 -3.69 2.18 26.60
N ASN A 212 -2.80 2.82 27.36
CA ASN A 212 -3.08 4.03 28.12
C ASN A 212 -2.82 5.34 27.34
N SER A 213 -2.57 5.27 26.02
CA SER A 213 -2.40 6.48 25.21
C SER A 213 -3.72 7.24 25.06
N ASP A 214 -3.67 8.56 25.28
CA ASP A 214 -4.80 9.48 25.05
C ASP A 214 -5.20 9.55 23.57
N VAL A 215 -4.27 9.20 22.67
CA VAL A 215 -4.54 9.15 21.24
C VAL A 215 -5.13 7.79 20.87
N HIS A 216 -6.44 7.80 20.93
CA HIS A 216 -7.38 6.91 20.30
C HIS A 216 -7.25 6.80 18.75
N ALA A 217 -6.09 7.01 18.14
CA ALA A 217 -5.93 6.82 16.70
C ALA A 217 -6.29 5.37 16.28
N ALA A 218 -6.11 4.42 17.19
CA ALA A 218 -6.59 3.04 17.05
C ALA A 218 -8.13 2.90 16.97
N LEU A 219 -8.92 3.92 17.33
CA LEU A 219 -10.39 3.86 17.23
C LEU A 219 -10.89 3.89 15.79
N PHE A 220 -10.10 4.41 14.85
CA PHE A 220 -10.52 4.51 13.44
C PHE A 220 -10.17 3.23 12.63
N GLY A 221 -9.65 2.20 13.30
CA GLY A 221 -9.29 0.93 12.69
C GLY A 221 -7.94 0.94 11.98
N PRO A 222 -7.57 -0.18 11.34
CA PRO A 222 -6.30 -0.29 10.63
C PRO A 222 -6.33 0.53 9.34
N LEU A 223 -5.19 1.11 8.99
CA LEU A 223 -5.01 1.87 7.76
C LEU A 223 -3.59 1.73 7.24
N VAL A 224 -3.42 1.88 5.93
CA VAL A 224 -2.10 1.97 5.29
C VAL A 224 -2.08 3.18 4.37
N ILE A 225 -1.08 4.04 4.51
CA ILE A 225 -0.80 5.14 3.57
C ILE A 225 0.38 4.71 2.72
N LEU A 226 0.16 4.61 1.41
CA LEU A 226 1.20 4.36 0.42
C LEU A 226 1.63 5.69 -0.19
N SER A 227 2.91 6.01 -0.07
CA SER A 227 3.49 7.23 -0.60
C SER A 227 4.55 6.92 -1.64
N PHE A 228 4.64 7.81 -2.62
CA PHE A 228 5.35 7.57 -3.88
C PHE A 228 6.44 8.63 -4.09
N PRO A 229 7.54 8.28 -4.78
CA PRO A 229 8.78 9.07 -4.77
C PRO A 229 8.75 10.45 -5.49
N GLU A 230 7.59 11.01 -5.86
CA GLU A 230 7.48 12.31 -6.55
C GLU A 230 6.34 13.21 -6.03
N SER A 231 6.60 14.53 -5.96
CA SER A 231 5.70 15.55 -5.39
C SER A 231 4.38 15.77 -6.15
N THR A 232 4.24 15.19 -7.34
CA THR A 232 3.01 15.28 -8.16
C THR A 232 2.06 14.11 -7.93
N GLU A 233 2.48 13.08 -7.19
CA GLU A 233 1.62 11.93 -6.93
C GLU A 233 0.96 12.07 -5.58
N THR A 234 -0.38 12.01 -5.57
CA THR A 234 -1.11 11.98 -4.30
C THR A 234 -0.91 10.60 -3.65
N ASP A 235 -0.47 10.61 -2.39
CA ASP A 235 -0.48 9.42 -1.54
C ASP A 235 -1.86 8.77 -1.53
N VAL A 236 -1.90 7.45 -1.34
CA VAL A 236 -3.14 6.67 -1.33
C VAL A 236 -3.33 6.07 0.05
N VAL A 237 -4.49 6.29 0.65
CA VAL A 237 -4.88 5.56 1.85
C VAL A 237 -5.66 4.32 1.45
N TYR A 238 -5.28 3.19 2.02
CA TYR A 238 -5.93 1.91 1.94
C TYR A 238 -6.55 1.59 3.30
N VAL A 239 -7.85 1.33 3.31
CA VAL A 239 -8.59 0.86 4.48
C VAL A 239 -9.36 -0.38 4.06
N ASP A 240 -9.12 -1.49 4.76
CA ASP A 240 -9.76 -2.78 4.47
C ASP A 240 -10.73 -3.15 5.58
N GLY A 241 -11.93 -3.56 5.17
CA GLY A 241 -12.99 -4.06 6.04
C GLY A 241 -13.55 -5.37 5.49
N LEU A 242 -14.36 -6.04 6.30
CA LEU A 242 -14.92 -7.36 5.96
C LEU A 242 -15.68 -7.37 4.62
N LEU A 243 -16.43 -6.29 4.34
CA LEU A 243 -17.32 -6.21 3.17
C LEU A 243 -16.84 -5.21 2.11
N SER A 244 -15.91 -4.32 2.45
CA SER A 244 -15.46 -3.26 1.55
C SER A 244 -14.01 -2.88 1.80
N THR A 245 -13.33 -2.61 0.70
CA THR A 245 -12.00 -2.02 0.67
C THR A 245 -12.11 -0.61 0.10
N LEU A 246 -11.52 0.37 0.76
CA LEU A 246 -11.53 1.76 0.35
C LEU A 246 -10.13 2.21 -0.07
N TYR A 247 -10.08 2.87 -1.22
CA TYR A 247 -8.93 3.63 -1.70
C TYR A 247 -9.26 5.11 -1.68
N ILE A 248 -8.57 5.86 -0.84
CA ILE A 248 -8.78 7.29 -0.66
C ILE A 248 -7.61 8.00 -1.33
N GLU A 249 -7.94 8.78 -2.36
CA GLU A 249 -6.97 9.47 -3.20
C GLU A 249 -7.19 10.99 -3.20
N GLU A 250 -8.23 11.50 -2.53
CA GLU A 250 -8.51 12.94 -2.45
C GLU A 250 -7.49 13.60 -1.51
N PRO A 251 -6.72 14.60 -1.96
CA PRO A 251 -5.63 15.18 -1.17
C PRO A 251 -6.04 15.66 0.24
N GLY A 252 -7.20 16.30 0.38
CA GLY A 252 -7.71 16.78 1.67
C GLY A 252 -8.07 15.65 2.63
N GLU A 253 -8.64 14.56 2.14
CA GLU A 253 -8.92 13.35 2.91
C GLU A 253 -7.64 12.62 3.29
N VAL A 254 -6.73 12.40 2.33
CA VAL A 254 -5.42 11.78 2.57
C VAL A 254 -4.66 12.55 3.64
N PHE A 255 -4.67 13.89 3.60
CA PHE A 255 -4.05 14.74 4.62
C PHE A 255 -4.59 14.48 6.03
N LYS A 256 -5.89 14.20 6.19
CA LYS A 256 -6.49 13.86 7.50
C LYS A 256 -5.91 12.55 8.03
N TYR A 257 -5.76 11.53 7.18
CA TYR A 257 -5.16 10.25 7.56
C TYR A 257 -3.66 10.40 7.87
N SER A 258 -2.92 11.18 7.09
CA SER A 258 -1.51 11.46 7.38
C SER A 258 -1.32 12.15 8.73
N ASN A 259 -2.20 13.08 9.10
CA ASN A 259 -2.19 13.69 10.43
C ASN A 259 -2.56 12.70 11.54
N LEU A 260 -3.51 11.80 11.29
CA LEU A 260 -3.85 10.73 12.22
C LEU A 260 -2.64 9.82 12.49
N PHE A 261 -1.95 9.38 11.44
CA PHE A 261 -0.73 8.58 11.55
C PHE A 261 0.35 9.30 12.34
N ARG A 262 0.62 10.58 12.04
CA ARG A 262 1.63 11.38 12.77
C ARG A 262 1.32 11.50 14.26
N ARG A 263 0.04 11.69 14.62
CA ARG A 263 -0.41 11.72 16.02
C ARG A 263 -0.22 10.36 16.69
N ALA A 264 -0.63 9.27 16.04
CA ALA A 264 -0.43 7.92 16.55
C ALA A 264 1.06 7.62 16.80
N LEU A 265 1.92 8.01 15.87
CA LEU A 265 3.37 7.84 15.96
C LEU A 265 3.99 8.64 17.11
N ALA A 266 3.55 9.89 17.30
CA ALA A 266 4.05 10.78 18.36
C ALA A 266 3.72 10.27 19.77
N GLU A 267 2.61 9.56 19.90
CA GLU A 267 2.09 9.03 21.16
C GLU A 267 2.48 7.56 21.39
N SER A 268 3.11 6.95 20.39
CA SER A 268 3.69 5.62 20.53
C SER A 268 4.98 5.68 21.32
N LEU A 269 5.31 4.60 22.01
CA LEU A 269 6.60 4.46 22.68
C LEU A 269 7.75 4.70 21.69
N PRO A 270 8.87 5.28 22.14
CA PRO A 270 10.08 5.33 21.35
C PRO A 270 10.47 3.94 20.84
N ARG A 271 11.12 3.86 19.67
CA ARG A 271 11.46 2.58 19.02
C ARG A 271 12.11 1.57 19.98
N LYS A 272 13.08 1.98 20.79
CA LYS A 272 13.77 1.08 21.74
C LYS A 272 12.82 0.50 22.79
N GLU A 273 11.92 1.32 23.33
CA GLU A 273 10.94 0.91 24.34
C GLU A 273 9.85 0.03 23.73
N SER A 274 9.43 0.34 22.50
CA SER A 274 8.52 -0.50 21.70
C SER A 274 9.08 -1.91 21.52
N ILE A 275 10.35 -2.04 21.11
CA ILE A 275 10.98 -3.36 20.95
C ILE A 275 11.13 -4.07 22.29
N ALA A 276 11.51 -3.36 23.36
CA ALA A 276 11.60 -3.94 24.70
C ALA A 276 10.23 -4.45 25.21
N LEU A 277 9.14 -3.77 24.88
CA LEU A 277 7.78 -4.22 25.20
C LEU A 277 7.41 -5.49 24.40
N ILE A 278 7.68 -5.52 23.09
CA ILE A 278 7.45 -6.70 22.24
C ILE A 278 8.21 -7.92 22.78
N GLU A 279 9.50 -7.77 23.12
CA GLU A 279 10.30 -8.85 23.72
C GLU A 279 9.73 -9.35 25.05
N ARG A 280 9.23 -8.44 25.89
CA ARG A 280 8.66 -8.78 27.19
C ARG A 280 7.40 -9.63 27.02
N ILE A 281 6.53 -9.24 26.09
CA ILE A 281 5.32 -9.98 25.74
C ILE A 281 5.67 -11.34 25.15
N ALA A 282 6.67 -11.42 24.24
CA ALA A 282 7.14 -12.70 23.66
C ALA A 282 7.64 -13.69 24.73
N LYS A 283 8.32 -13.19 25.77
CA LYS A 283 8.80 -13.97 26.92
C LYS A 283 7.68 -14.40 27.88
N GLY A 284 6.45 -13.90 27.71
CA GLY A 284 5.32 -14.22 28.57
C GLY A 284 5.35 -13.50 29.93
N LYS A 285 6.15 -12.44 30.05
CA LYS A 285 6.18 -11.59 31.26
C LYS A 285 5.09 -10.54 31.12
N HIS A 286 3.84 -10.90 31.38
CA HIS A 286 2.85 -9.88 31.69
C HIS A 286 3.15 -9.37 33.09
N SER A 287 3.40 -8.07 33.19
CA SER A 287 3.23 -7.34 34.44
C SER A 287 1.74 -7.37 34.74
N ASP A 288 1.32 -8.39 35.49
CA ASP A 288 0.08 -8.36 36.25
C ASP A 288 0.29 -7.30 37.35
N GLU A 289 -0.15 -6.08 37.10
CA GLU A 289 -0.47 -5.06 38.12
C GLU A 289 -1.90 -4.59 37.91
#